data_AF-A0A3N6GQM8-F1
#
_entry.id   AF-A0A3N6GQM8-F1
#
_cell.length_a   1.000
_cell.length_b   1.000
_cell.length_c   1.000
_cell.angle_alpha   90.00
_cell.angle_beta   90.00
_cell.angle_gamma   90.00
#
_symmetry.space_group_name_H-M   'P 1'
#
loop_
_entity.id
_entity.type
_entity.pdbx_description
1 polymer ?
#
loop_
_entity_poly.entity_id
_entity_poly.type
_entity_poly.pdbx_seq_one_letter_code
_entity_poly.pdbx_strand_id
1 'polypeptide(L)'
;MRKRPVAGSLGETVPSSEERGVVMSGSQEPADLARQMRDKAQQLAEAAERATDPQERQRLEKKSRTIRDRSEQQSAMASGDIYPEK
;
A
#
# COMPACT_ATOMS: atom_id res chain seq x y z
N MET A 1 36.10 -55.63 -13.88
CA MET A 1 36.55 -55.42 -12.49
C MET A 1 36.15 -54.02 -12.02
N ARG A 2 35.83 -53.93 -10.74
CA ARG A 2 35.49 -52.72 -9.97
C ARG A 2 36.58 -51.66 -10.08
N LYS A 3 36.23 -50.37 -10.12
CA LYS A 3 36.46 -49.39 -9.02
C LYS A 3 35.66 -48.11 -9.25
N ARG A 4 35.00 -47.68 -8.17
CA ARG A 4 34.28 -46.41 -7.98
C ARG A 4 35.29 -45.27 -7.86
N PRO A 5 35.05 -44.06 -8.36
CA PRO A 5 35.55 -42.86 -7.72
C PRO A 5 34.59 -42.46 -6.59
N VAL A 6 35.17 -42.25 -5.40
CA VAL A 6 34.49 -41.78 -4.20
C VAL A 6 34.40 -40.25 -4.24
N ALA A 7 33.39 -39.75 -3.56
CA ALA A 7 32.97 -38.36 -3.35
C ALA A 7 34.07 -37.28 -3.27
N GLY A 8 33.75 -36.15 -3.89
CA GLY A 8 34.39 -34.85 -3.67
C GLY A 8 33.36 -33.74 -3.88
N SER A 9 32.57 -33.51 -2.84
CA SER A 9 31.90 -32.26 -2.47
C SER A 9 32.15 -31.05 -3.39
N LEU A 10 31.08 -30.55 -4.01
CA LEU A 10 30.83 -29.11 -4.15
C LEU A 10 29.31 -28.93 -4.27
N GLY A 11 28.77 -28.25 -3.26
CA GLY A 11 27.34 -28.16 -3.01
C GLY A 11 26.55 -27.53 -4.14
N GLU A 12 25.32 -27.99 -4.25
CA GLU A 12 24.20 -27.21 -4.72
C GLU A 12 24.22 -25.84 -4.04
N THR A 13 24.51 -24.81 -4.82
CA THR A 13 23.93 -23.49 -4.59
C THR A 13 23.40 -23.01 -5.94
N VAL A 14 22.18 -23.44 -6.23
CA VAL A 14 21.26 -22.63 -7.03
C VAL A 14 21.07 -21.31 -6.28
N PRO A 15 21.45 -20.13 -6.82
CA PRO A 15 20.84 -18.91 -6.35
C PRO A 15 19.39 -18.93 -6.86
N SER A 16 18.53 -19.40 -5.96
CA SER A 16 17.09 -19.21 -5.96
C SER A 16 16.77 -17.80 -6.45
N SER A 17 15.88 -17.72 -7.43
CA SER A 17 15.32 -16.48 -7.97
C SER A 17 14.55 -15.72 -6.88
N GLU A 18 15.26 -15.02 -6.01
CA GLU A 18 14.87 -13.70 -5.51
C GLU A 18 15.19 -12.77 -6.68
N GLU A 19 14.23 -12.22 -7.41
CA GLU A 19 13.42 -11.08 -6.98
C GLU A 19 12.02 -11.19 -7.57
N ARG A 20 11.13 -11.88 -6.86
CA ARG A 20 9.69 -11.64 -7.01
C ARG A 20 9.33 -10.51 -6.06
N GLY A 21 8.82 -9.44 -6.64
CA GLY A 21 8.43 -8.24 -5.95
C GLY A 21 7.56 -8.51 -4.73
N VAL A 22 7.89 -7.81 -3.65
CA VAL A 22 6.97 -7.30 -2.64
C VAL A 22 7.78 -6.19 -1.95
N VAL A 23 7.66 -4.97 -2.49
CA VAL A 23 7.77 -3.78 -1.63
C VAL A 23 6.37 -3.51 -1.07
N MET A 24 5.81 -4.48 -0.35
CA MET A 24 4.89 -4.12 0.72
C MET A 24 5.80 -3.68 1.86
N SER A 25 6.09 -2.38 1.92
CA SER A 25 6.60 -1.77 3.13
C SER A 25 5.56 -1.98 4.22
N GLY A 26 5.78 -3.05 4.97
CA GLY A 26 5.13 -3.32 6.24
C GLY A 26 5.68 -2.36 7.28
N SER A 27 5.10 -1.16 7.29
CA SER A 27 4.85 -0.39 8.50
C SER A 27 3.61 0.42 8.17
N GLN A 28 2.50 0.14 8.86
CA GLN A 28 1.31 0.97 8.78
C GLN A 28 1.61 2.28 9.51
N GLU A 29 2.63 3.02 9.04
CA GLU A 29 2.87 4.37 9.49
C GLU A 29 1.62 5.16 9.13
N PRO A 30 1.15 6.03 10.01
CA PRO A 30 -0.05 6.80 9.73
C PRO A 30 0.08 7.67 8.46
N ALA A 31 1.30 7.99 8.01
CA ALA A 31 1.57 8.60 6.72
C ALA A 31 1.20 7.69 5.53
N ASP A 32 1.43 6.38 5.63
CA ASP A 32 1.05 5.37 4.64
C ASP A 32 -0.47 5.17 4.60
N LEU A 33 -1.13 5.19 5.76
CA LEU A 33 -2.59 5.15 5.83
C LEU A 33 -3.22 6.41 5.18
N ALA A 34 -2.67 7.60 5.45
CA ALA A 34 -3.10 8.83 4.80
C ALA A 34 -2.83 8.82 3.28
N ARG A 35 -1.75 8.21 2.81
CA ARG A 35 -1.52 8.02 1.36
C ARG A 35 -2.56 7.09 0.74
N GLN A 36 -2.79 5.93 1.34
CA GLN A 36 -3.79 4.97 0.86
C GLN A 36 -5.21 5.55 0.83
N MET A 37 -5.55 6.38 1.81
CA MET A 37 -6.85 7.08 1.83
C MET A 37 -6.94 8.14 0.73
N ARG A 38 -5.88 8.89 0.47
CA ARG A 38 -5.83 9.83 -0.67
C ARG A 38 -5.99 9.13 -2.01
N ASP A 39 -5.29 8.02 -2.23
CA ASP A 39 -5.41 7.22 -3.45
C ASP A 39 -6.84 6.72 -3.65
N LYS A 40 -7.46 6.22 -2.57
CA LYS A 40 -8.86 5.77 -2.59
C LYS A 40 -9.84 6.92 -2.88
N ALA A 41 -9.58 8.12 -2.35
CA ALA A 41 -10.38 9.30 -2.65
C ALA A 41 -10.26 9.69 -4.13
N GLN A 42 -9.07 9.62 -4.73
CA GLN A 42 -8.87 9.87 -6.16
C GLN A 42 -9.63 8.86 -7.02
N GLN A 43 -9.51 7.57 -6.73
CA GLN A 43 -10.23 6.52 -7.46
C GLN A 43 -11.75 6.72 -7.41
N LEU A 44 -12.29 7.15 -6.26
CA LEU A 44 -13.71 7.45 -6.13
C LEU A 44 -14.12 8.70 -6.92
N ALA A 45 -13.26 9.72 -7.01
CA ALA A 45 -13.52 10.90 -7.82
C ALA A 45 -13.52 10.55 -9.32
N GLU A 46 -12.53 9.78 -9.80
CA GLU A 46 -12.48 9.30 -11.18
C GLU A 46 -13.68 8.40 -11.51
N ALA A 47 -14.09 7.54 -10.57
CA ALA A 47 -15.30 6.74 -10.72
C ALA A 47 -16.56 7.61 -10.80
N ALA A 48 -16.60 8.72 -10.06
CA ALA A 48 -17.69 9.68 -10.13
C ALA A 48 -17.74 10.39 -11.49
N GLU A 49 -16.60 10.77 -12.06
CA GLU A 49 -16.51 11.38 -13.39
C GLU A 49 -16.98 10.43 -14.50
N ARG A 50 -16.73 9.13 -14.33
CA ARG A 50 -17.19 8.08 -15.25
C ARG A 50 -18.63 7.62 -14.98
N ALA A 51 -19.20 7.98 -13.85
CA ALA A 51 -20.57 7.61 -13.50
C ALA A 51 -21.56 8.42 -14.35
N THR A 52 -22.37 7.70 -15.12
CA THR A 52 -23.47 8.27 -15.91
C THR A 52 -24.69 8.59 -15.06
N ASP A 53 -24.84 7.96 -13.91
CA ASP A 53 -25.94 8.24 -12.98
C ASP A 53 -25.61 9.44 -12.07
N PRO A 54 -26.45 10.49 -12.05
CA PRO A 54 -26.17 11.70 -11.29
C PRO A 54 -26.21 11.47 -9.77
N GLN A 55 -26.98 10.49 -9.29
CA GLN A 55 -27.07 10.18 -7.87
C GLN A 55 -25.84 9.40 -7.40
N GLU A 56 -25.36 8.46 -8.22
CA GLU A 56 -24.15 7.69 -7.98
C GLU A 56 -22.91 8.57 -8.05
N ARG A 57 -22.84 9.48 -9.04
CA ARG A 57 -21.78 10.50 -9.09
C ARG A 57 -21.71 11.31 -7.80
N GLN A 58 -22.85 11.84 -7.32
CA GLN A 58 -22.88 12.59 -6.06
C GLN A 58 -22.45 11.75 -4.85
N ARG A 59 -22.84 10.47 -4.80
CA ARG A 59 -22.39 9.56 -3.73
C ARG A 59 -20.88 9.35 -3.75
N LEU A 60 -20.33 9.10 -4.93
CA LEU A 60 -18.90 8.86 -5.12
C LEU A 60 -18.07 10.12 -4.83
N GLU A 61 -18.50 11.29 -5.31
CA GLU A 61 -17.91 12.59 -4.97
C GLU A 61 -17.93 12.86 -3.46
N LYS A 62 -19.08 12.64 -2.82
CA LYS A 62 -19.22 12.84 -1.37
C LYS A 62 -18.29 11.89 -0.60
N LYS A 63 -18.22 10.62 -1.01
CA LYS A 63 -17.36 9.60 -0.39
C LYS A 63 -15.87 9.92 -0.59
N SER A 64 -15.49 10.39 -1.77
CA SER A 64 -14.13 10.86 -2.06
C SER A 64 -13.73 11.98 -1.10
N ARG A 65 -14.56 13.02 -0.96
CA ARG A 65 -14.32 14.13 -0.03
C ARG A 65 -14.19 13.65 1.41
N THR A 66 -15.14 12.84 1.89
CA THR A 66 -15.08 12.31 3.27
C THR A 66 -13.81 11.52 3.55
N ILE A 67 -13.33 10.71 2.60
CA ILE A 67 -12.10 9.93 2.78
C ILE A 67 -10.88 10.85 2.78
N ARG A 68 -10.84 11.88 1.93
CA ARG A 68 -9.77 12.88 1.92
C ARG A 68 -9.70 13.66 3.24
N ASP A 69 -10.83 14.16 3.73
CA ASP A 69 -10.88 14.90 5.00
C ASP A 69 -10.39 14.04 6.16
N ARG A 70 -10.78 12.75 6.18
CA ARG A 70 -10.32 11.80 7.19
C ARG A 70 -8.83 11.47 7.06
N SER A 71 -8.31 11.42 5.83
CA SER A 71 -6.87 11.28 5.59
C SER A 71 -6.08 12.46 6.15
N GLU A 72 -6.58 13.69 5.96
CA GLU A 72 -5.92 14.90 6.44
C GLU A 72 -5.93 14.94 7.97
N GLN A 73 -7.06 14.58 8.60
CA GLN A 73 -7.15 14.44 10.06
C GLN A 73 -6.21 13.37 10.61
N GLN A 74 -6.15 12.19 9.98
CA GLN A 74 -5.25 11.13 10.43
C GLN A 74 -3.78 11.49 10.21
N SER A 75 -3.44 12.18 9.12
CA SER A 75 -2.10 12.72 8.90
C SER A 75 -1.73 13.80 9.93
N ALA A 76 -2.69 14.65 10.32
CA ALA A 76 -2.47 15.71 11.30
C ALA A 76 -2.30 15.16 12.73
N MET A 77 -3.10 14.17 13.12
CA MET A 77 -2.95 13.47 14.41
C MET A 77 -1.64 12.67 14.48
N ALA A 78 -1.20 12.15 13.34
CA ALA A 78 0.01 11.36 13.21
C ALA A 78 1.30 12.15 13.15
N SER A 79 1.24 13.37 12.61
CA SER A 79 2.40 14.25 12.47
C SER A 79 2.80 14.92 13.79
N GLY A 80 2.11 14.63 14.90
CA GLY A 80 2.52 15.05 16.24
C GLY A 80 2.33 16.54 16.57
N ASP A 81 1.71 17.33 15.69
CA ASP A 81 1.53 18.78 15.88
C ASP A 81 0.17 19.17 16.49
N ILE A 82 -0.61 18.18 16.98
CA ILE A 82 -1.89 18.43 17.66
C ILE A 82 -1.90 17.71 19.01
N TYR A 83 -0.98 18.11 19.88
CA TYR A 83 -1.24 18.17 21.32
C TYR A 83 -1.18 19.64 21.72
N PRO A 84 -2.30 20.30 22.06
CA PRO A 84 -2.21 21.50 22.88
C PRO A 84 -1.70 21.07 24.26
N GLU A 85 -0.46 21.42 24.59
CA GLU A 85 -0.05 21.49 25.99
C GLU A 85 -0.95 22.49 26.71
N LYS A 86 -1.34 22.09 27.91
CA LYS A 86 -2.43 22.61 28.74
C LYS A 86 -2.36 24.11 29.03
#